data_AF-A0A1Y2C541-F1
#
_entry.id   AF-A0A1Y2C541-F1
#
_cell.length_a   1.000
_cell.length_b   1.000
_cell.length_c   1.000
_cell.angle_alpha   90.00
_cell.angle_beta   90.00
_cell.angle_gamma   90.00
#
_symmetry.space_group_name_H-M   'P 1'
#
loop_
_entity.id
_entity.type
_entity.pdbx_description
1 polymer ?
#
loop_
_entity_poly.entity_id
_entity_poly.type
_entity_poly.pdbx_seq_one_letter_code
_entity_poly.pdbx_strand_id
1 'polypeptide(L)'
;MRYLMRKSNKIIHFIIYIILWNLYLNLINAITVSVKDETQLLNNLKNKTNDDELILDLEGKTFNFTDKISVKNSIKKIHIIGKSKKKTILQFTEITNGFIFTSLLDSNIQEIKFSNISIYGYLQFSNNINVILENAIINGSIDINKDQQDKGSNLDTKVTMKEITFNGLTNSKVNCLNLYGNVVIDDSKFYGNQLFEDSIIYYNGESSYSIKISNSYFNGMYSNNCISMKDGISVDINLSVFENCSGNSKSEQNFDG
;
A
#
# COMPACT_ATOMS: atom_id res chain seq x y z
N MET A 1 51.99 -16.97 -35.58
CA MET A 1 51.70 -17.02 -34.13
C MET A 1 50.85 -15.84 -33.61
N ARG A 2 51.20 -14.57 -33.90
CA ARG A 2 50.43 -13.39 -33.44
C ARG A 2 48.95 -13.32 -33.91
N TYR A 3 48.63 -13.84 -35.10
CA TYR A 3 47.25 -13.86 -35.63
C TYR A 3 46.33 -14.84 -34.89
N LEU A 4 46.85 -16.03 -34.51
CA LEU A 4 46.12 -17.03 -33.74
C LEU A 4 45.86 -16.57 -32.29
N MET A 5 46.82 -15.88 -31.66
CA MET A 5 46.62 -15.28 -30.33
C MET A 5 45.54 -14.18 -30.33
N ARG A 6 45.45 -13.39 -31.40
CA ARG A 6 44.45 -12.31 -31.53
C ARG A 6 43.03 -12.84 -31.74
N LYS A 7 42.87 -14.01 -32.37
CA LYS A 7 41.59 -14.69 -32.59
C LYS A 7 41.12 -15.43 -31.34
N SER A 8 42.05 -16.06 -30.61
CA SER A 8 41.81 -16.70 -29.30
C SER A 8 41.25 -15.70 -28.27
N ASN A 9 41.80 -14.48 -28.21
CA ASN A 9 41.32 -13.43 -27.31
C ASN A 9 39.86 -13.00 -27.54
N LYS A 10 39.37 -13.04 -28.78
CA LYS A 10 37.98 -12.67 -29.10
C LYS A 10 36.99 -13.76 -28.65
N ILE A 11 37.37 -15.02 -28.78
CA ILE A 11 36.55 -16.15 -28.35
C ILE A 11 36.43 -16.15 -26.82
N ILE A 12 37.53 -15.92 -26.10
CA ILE A 12 37.53 -15.83 -24.63
C ILE A 12 36.68 -14.65 -24.14
N HIS A 13 36.81 -13.47 -24.77
CA HIS A 13 35.96 -12.32 -24.43
C HIS A 13 34.46 -12.60 -24.66
N PHE A 14 34.12 -13.27 -25.75
CA PHE A 14 32.74 -13.64 -26.05
C PHE A 14 32.18 -14.64 -25.02
N ILE A 15 32.96 -15.63 -24.61
CA ILE A 15 32.59 -16.59 -23.56
C ILE A 15 32.39 -15.87 -22.21
N ILE A 16 33.28 -14.96 -21.83
CA ILE A 16 33.15 -14.15 -20.60
C ILE A 16 31.87 -13.30 -20.66
N TYR A 17 31.55 -12.70 -21.81
CA TYR A 17 30.33 -11.92 -21.99
C TYR A 17 29.08 -12.78 -21.82
N ILE A 18 29.07 -14.00 -22.36
CA ILE A 18 27.97 -14.97 -22.17
C ILE A 18 27.85 -15.37 -20.70
N ILE A 19 28.95 -15.62 -20.00
CA ILE A 19 28.93 -15.97 -18.57
C ILE A 19 28.41 -14.80 -17.74
N LEU A 20 28.90 -13.58 -17.96
CA LEU A 20 28.45 -12.38 -17.27
C LEU A 20 26.98 -12.06 -17.57
N TRP A 21 26.54 -12.27 -18.81
CA TRP A 21 25.13 -12.11 -19.22
C TRP A 21 24.24 -13.15 -18.51
N ASN A 22 24.64 -14.42 -18.48
CA ASN A 22 23.89 -15.46 -17.75
C ASN A 22 23.92 -15.26 -16.23
N LEU A 23 24.99 -14.68 -15.67
CA LEU A 23 25.06 -14.31 -14.26
C LEU A 23 24.16 -13.10 -13.93
N TYR A 24 23.99 -12.17 -14.88
CA TYR A 24 23.04 -11.05 -14.76
C TYR A 24 21.58 -11.47 -14.96
N LEU A 25 21.35 -12.56 -15.69
CA LEU A 25 20.02 -13.17 -15.85
C LEU A 25 19.58 -14.02 -14.64
N ASN A 26 20.38 -14.09 -13.56
CA ASN A 26 19.89 -14.54 -12.25
C ASN A 26 18.86 -13.50 -11.77
N LEU A 27 17.60 -13.65 -12.15
CA LEU A 27 16.56 -14.53 -11.57
C LEU A 27 15.74 -13.68 -10.60
N ILE A 28 14.97 -12.74 -11.15
CA ILE A 28 13.79 -12.24 -10.44
C ILE A 28 12.85 -13.44 -10.37
N ASN A 29 12.89 -14.14 -9.25
CA ASN A 29 11.99 -15.25 -8.98
C ASN A 29 10.63 -14.64 -8.62
N ALA A 30 9.75 -14.59 -9.62
CA ALA A 30 8.35 -14.23 -9.44
C ALA A 30 7.50 -15.50 -9.53
N ILE A 31 6.67 -15.73 -8.51
CA ILE A 31 5.68 -16.80 -8.51
C ILE A 31 4.28 -16.21 -8.67
N THR A 32 3.51 -16.74 -9.60
CA THR A 32 2.09 -16.40 -9.76
C THR A 32 1.23 -17.59 -9.35
N VAL A 33 0.29 -17.35 -8.44
CA VAL A 33 -0.62 -18.37 -7.91
C VAL A 33 -2.05 -17.95 -8.17
N SER A 34 -2.81 -18.82 -8.84
CA SER A 34 -4.26 -18.65 -8.97
C SER A 34 -4.93 -19.11 -7.67
N VAL A 35 -5.63 -18.19 -7.00
CA VAL A 35 -6.21 -18.38 -5.68
C VAL A 35 -7.71 -18.59 -5.79
N LYS A 36 -8.16 -19.80 -5.45
CA LYS A 36 -9.56 -20.23 -5.58
C LYS A 36 -10.35 -20.14 -4.28
N ASP A 37 -9.66 -20.05 -3.16
CA ASP A 37 -10.26 -20.02 -1.84
C ASP A 37 -9.37 -19.32 -0.80
N GLU A 38 -9.98 -19.06 0.35
CA GLU A 38 -9.44 -18.36 1.49
C GLU A 38 -8.25 -19.12 2.09
N THR A 39 -8.32 -20.45 2.12
CA THR A 39 -7.24 -21.30 2.62
C THR A 39 -6.00 -21.16 1.74
N GLN A 40 -6.17 -21.19 0.42
CA GLN A 40 -5.10 -20.96 -0.53
C GLN A 40 -4.51 -19.55 -0.40
N LEU A 41 -5.34 -18.52 -0.26
CA LEU A 41 -4.86 -17.15 -0.05
C LEU A 41 -3.97 -17.08 1.19
N LEU A 42 -4.47 -17.57 2.31
CA LEU A 42 -3.80 -17.52 3.61
C LEU A 42 -2.51 -18.33 3.61
N ASN A 43 -2.52 -19.52 3.02
CA ASN A 43 -1.34 -20.37 2.95
C ASN A 43 -0.23 -19.71 2.13
N ASN A 44 -0.55 -19.12 0.98
CA ASN A 44 0.46 -18.44 0.16
C ASN A 44 1.00 -17.17 0.82
N LEU A 45 0.17 -16.41 1.55
CA LEU A 45 0.62 -15.22 2.29
C LEU A 45 1.52 -15.54 3.49
N LYS A 46 1.28 -16.68 4.16
CA LYS A 46 2.00 -17.10 5.37
C LYS A 46 3.25 -17.93 5.09
N ASN A 47 3.26 -18.68 4.00
CA ASN A 47 4.38 -19.54 3.66
C ASN A 47 5.58 -18.70 3.20
N LYS A 48 6.73 -18.89 3.84
CA LYS A 48 7.98 -18.30 3.41
C LYS A 48 8.38 -18.96 2.09
N THR A 49 8.31 -18.21 1.00
CA THR A 49 8.95 -18.59 -0.25
C THR A 49 10.32 -17.93 -0.34
N ASN A 50 11.23 -18.53 -1.11
CA ASN A 50 12.51 -17.90 -1.47
C ASN A 50 12.35 -16.94 -2.67
N ASP A 51 11.11 -16.58 -3.00
CA ASP A 51 10.78 -15.76 -4.15
C ASP A 51 10.86 -14.28 -3.79
N ASP A 52 11.33 -13.49 -4.75
CA ASP A 52 11.40 -12.04 -4.60
C ASP A 52 10.00 -11.42 -4.78
N GLU A 53 9.15 -12.04 -5.60
CA GLU A 53 7.82 -11.53 -5.97
C GLU A 53 6.76 -12.63 -5.92
N LEU A 54 5.66 -12.34 -5.23
CA LEU A 54 4.48 -13.20 -5.12
C LEU A 54 3.28 -12.46 -5.71
N ILE A 55 2.69 -13.02 -6.75
CA ILE A 55 1.46 -12.53 -7.39
C ILE A 55 0.34 -13.52 -7.08
N LEU A 56 -0.67 -13.06 -6.36
CA LEU A 56 -1.89 -13.80 -6.04
C LEU A 56 -2.99 -13.30 -6.98
N ASP A 57 -3.37 -14.13 -7.96
CA ASP A 57 -4.46 -13.86 -8.89
C ASP A 57 -5.74 -14.50 -8.37
N LEU A 58 -6.63 -13.68 -7.83
CA LEU A 58 -7.83 -14.12 -7.13
C LEU A 58 -8.96 -14.32 -8.11
N GLU A 59 -9.58 -15.49 -8.04
CA GLU A 59 -10.80 -15.78 -8.80
C GLU A 59 -11.90 -14.75 -8.48
N GLY A 60 -12.80 -14.52 -9.44
CA GLY A 60 -13.89 -13.54 -9.31
C GLY A 60 -15.00 -14.02 -8.38
N LYS A 61 -14.74 -14.03 -7.06
CA LYS A 61 -15.69 -14.37 -6.01
C LYS A 61 -15.47 -13.54 -4.73
N THR A 62 -16.33 -13.78 -3.74
CA THR A 62 -16.13 -13.27 -2.37
C THR A 62 -15.27 -14.26 -1.57
N PHE A 63 -14.28 -13.73 -0.87
CA PHE A 63 -13.41 -14.41 0.08
C PHE A 63 -13.76 -13.93 1.49
N ASN A 64 -14.22 -14.83 2.36
CA ASN A 64 -14.76 -14.48 3.67
C ASN A 64 -13.78 -14.82 4.79
N PHE A 65 -13.51 -13.86 5.66
CA PHE A 65 -12.57 -14.00 6.77
C PHE A 65 -13.24 -13.64 8.08
N THR A 66 -13.12 -14.52 9.07
CA THR A 66 -13.60 -14.27 10.44
C THR A 66 -12.60 -13.45 11.23
N ASP A 67 -11.31 -13.76 11.04
CA ASP A 67 -10.23 -13.25 11.87
C ASP A 67 -9.31 -12.29 11.11
N LYS A 68 -8.57 -11.48 11.86
CA LYS A 68 -7.46 -10.69 11.33
C LYS A 68 -6.40 -11.58 10.67
N ILE A 69 -5.80 -11.07 9.60
CA ILE A 69 -4.76 -11.77 8.84
C ILE A 69 -3.45 -11.01 9.00
N SER A 70 -2.58 -11.52 9.87
CA SER A 70 -1.22 -11.03 10.00
C SER A 70 -0.31 -11.68 8.96
N VAL A 71 0.31 -10.84 8.13
CA VAL A 71 1.28 -11.23 7.11
C VAL A 71 2.64 -10.68 7.50
N LYS A 72 3.51 -11.58 7.96
CA LYS A 72 4.90 -11.28 8.34
C LYS A 72 5.84 -12.10 7.47
N ASN A 73 6.43 -11.49 6.45
CA ASN A 73 7.33 -12.18 5.55
C ASN A 73 8.44 -11.26 5.02
N SER A 74 9.40 -11.88 4.34
CA SER A 74 10.56 -11.24 3.71
C SER A 74 10.42 -11.18 2.19
N ILE A 75 9.22 -11.37 1.64
CA ILE A 75 8.99 -11.29 0.19
C ILE A 75 9.07 -9.82 -0.21
N LYS A 76 9.86 -9.48 -1.24
CA LYS A 76 10.06 -8.08 -1.64
C LYS A 76 8.81 -7.49 -2.26
N LYS A 77 8.03 -8.25 -3.02
CA LYS A 77 6.79 -7.78 -3.64
C LYS A 77 5.65 -8.76 -3.43
N ILE A 78 4.52 -8.26 -2.93
CA ILE A 78 3.29 -9.04 -2.82
C ILE A 78 2.17 -8.30 -3.54
N HIS A 79 1.66 -8.89 -4.60
CA HIS A 79 0.56 -8.35 -5.37
C HIS A 79 -0.67 -9.22 -5.18
N ILE A 80 -1.76 -8.63 -4.73
CA ILE A 80 -3.07 -9.26 -4.55
C ILE A 80 -4.00 -8.66 -5.59
N ILE A 81 -4.24 -9.41 -6.66
CA ILE A 81 -4.91 -8.93 -7.86
C ILE A 81 -6.24 -9.66 -8.00
N GLY A 82 -7.35 -8.92 -7.98
CA GLY A 82 -8.67 -9.46 -8.26
C GLY A 82 -9.00 -9.44 -9.75
N LYS A 83 -10.07 -10.14 -10.13
CA LYS A 83 -10.60 -10.11 -11.50
C LYS A 83 -11.19 -8.75 -11.87
N SER A 84 -11.86 -8.11 -10.91
CA SER A 84 -12.39 -6.74 -10.98
C SER A 84 -12.93 -6.36 -9.60
N LYS A 85 -12.97 -5.06 -9.28
CA LYS A 85 -13.52 -4.58 -8.00
C LYS A 85 -14.97 -5.00 -7.73
N LYS A 86 -15.75 -5.35 -8.76
CA LYS A 86 -17.13 -5.84 -8.63
C LYS A 86 -17.24 -7.36 -8.42
N LYS A 87 -16.21 -8.12 -8.79
CA LYS A 87 -16.25 -9.60 -8.78
C LYS A 87 -15.41 -10.22 -7.68
N THR A 88 -14.26 -9.61 -7.36
CA THR A 88 -13.39 -10.08 -6.30
C THR A 88 -13.59 -9.21 -5.08
N ILE A 89 -14.06 -9.82 -3.99
CA ILE A 89 -14.37 -9.14 -2.74
C ILE A 89 -13.63 -9.86 -1.61
N LEU A 90 -12.82 -9.13 -0.84
CA LEU A 90 -12.26 -9.61 0.43
C LEU A 90 -13.14 -9.07 1.56
N GLN A 91 -13.82 -9.95 2.26
CA GLN A 91 -14.82 -9.57 3.25
C GLN A 91 -14.45 -10.12 4.62
N PHE A 92 -14.20 -9.22 5.56
CA PHE A 92 -14.07 -9.56 6.97
C PHE A 92 -15.44 -9.45 7.65
N THR A 93 -15.77 -10.41 8.50
CA THR A 93 -17.02 -10.39 9.28
C THR A 93 -17.09 -9.15 10.17
N GLU A 94 -15.99 -8.84 10.84
CA GLU A 94 -15.83 -7.64 11.67
C GLU A 94 -15.01 -6.60 10.90
N ILE A 95 -15.51 -5.36 10.82
CA ILE A 95 -14.86 -4.28 10.05
C ILE A 95 -13.49 -3.87 10.60
N THR A 96 -13.25 -4.16 11.88
CA THR A 96 -11.95 -3.94 12.56
C THR A 96 -10.93 -5.02 12.24
N ASN A 97 -11.37 -6.18 11.76
CA ASN A 97 -10.49 -7.20 11.22
C ASN A 97 -10.07 -6.83 9.81
N GLY A 98 -8.93 -7.38 9.41
CA GLY A 98 -8.25 -6.87 8.23
C GLY A 98 -6.93 -7.57 7.94
N PHE A 99 -6.26 -7.07 6.90
CA PHE A 99 -4.88 -7.46 6.62
C PHE A 99 -3.92 -6.56 7.37
N ILE A 100 -2.96 -7.17 8.06
CA ILE A 100 -1.88 -6.47 8.76
C ILE A 100 -0.57 -6.97 8.17
N PHE A 101 0.04 -6.14 7.32
CA PHE A 101 1.35 -6.40 6.73
C PHE A 101 2.44 -5.81 7.62
N THR A 102 3.46 -6.62 7.90
CA THR A 102 4.66 -6.18 8.59
C THR A 102 5.87 -6.70 7.83
N SER A 103 6.69 -5.78 7.32
CA SER A 103 7.95 -6.13 6.65
C SER A 103 8.93 -6.76 7.63
N LEU A 104 9.56 -7.87 7.23
CA LEU A 104 10.72 -8.44 7.90
C LEU A 104 12.03 -8.16 7.14
N LEU A 105 12.00 -7.25 6.15
CA LEU A 105 13.17 -6.87 5.37
C LEU A 105 13.86 -5.66 6.00
N ASP A 106 15.12 -5.86 6.41
CA ASP A 106 16.00 -4.78 6.88
C ASP A 106 16.42 -3.84 5.73
N SER A 107 16.24 -4.27 4.48
CA SER A 107 16.78 -3.63 3.28
C SER A 107 15.87 -2.60 2.63
N ASN A 108 14.75 -2.26 3.26
CA ASN A 108 13.91 -1.18 2.79
C ASN A 108 13.41 -1.32 1.33
N ILE A 109 12.86 -2.47 0.96
CA ILE A 109 12.38 -2.72 -0.43
C ILE A 109 11.00 -3.34 -0.56
N GLN A 110 10.24 -3.50 0.54
CA GLN A 110 8.97 -4.22 0.45
C GLN A 110 7.86 -3.40 -0.22
N GLU A 111 7.24 -3.99 -1.24
CA GLU A 111 6.06 -3.49 -1.95
C GLU A 111 4.85 -4.38 -1.70
N ILE A 112 3.72 -3.78 -1.33
CA ILE A 112 2.42 -4.45 -1.23
C ILE A 112 1.44 -3.75 -2.18
N LYS A 113 0.81 -4.52 -3.07
CA LYS A 113 -0.15 -4.02 -4.04
C LYS A 113 -1.49 -4.73 -3.91
N PHE A 114 -2.56 -3.94 -3.89
CA PHE A 114 -3.93 -4.43 -4.14
C PHE A 114 -4.44 -3.82 -5.43
N SER A 115 -4.99 -4.65 -6.31
CA SER A 115 -5.56 -4.17 -7.57
C SER A 115 -6.86 -4.88 -7.93
N ASN A 116 -7.80 -4.14 -8.55
CA ASN A 116 -9.02 -4.71 -9.12
C ASN A 116 -9.87 -5.48 -8.10
N ILE A 117 -10.03 -4.93 -6.90
CA ILE A 117 -10.63 -5.65 -5.76
C ILE A 117 -11.50 -4.74 -4.88
N SER A 118 -12.53 -5.31 -4.27
CA SER A 118 -13.23 -4.68 -3.15
C SER A 118 -12.77 -5.28 -1.82
N ILE A 119 -12.57 -4.45 -0.81
CA ILE A 119 -12.15 -4.87 0.53
C ILE A 119 -13.15 -4.30 1.54
N TYR A 120 -13.67 -5.16 2.42
CA TYR A 120 -14.49 -4.81 3.57
C TYR A 120 -13.74 -5.19 4.83
N GLY A 121 -13.03 -4.24 5.42
CA GLY A 121 -12.17 -4.46 6.58
C GLY A 121 -11.05 -3.44 6.69
N TYR A 122 -10.20 -3.66 7.67
CA TYR A 122 -9.04 -2.83 7.98
C TYR A 122 -7.81 -3.21 7.11
N LEU A 123 -6.99 -2.23 6.75
CA LEU A 123 -5.68 -2.44 6.17
C LEU A 123 -4.61 -1.75 7.01
N GLN A 124 -3.61 -2.50 7.44
CA GLN A 124 -2.44 -1.97 8.12
C GLN A 124 -1.17 -2.32 7.37
N PHE A 125 -0.30 -1.33 7.22
CA PHE A 125 1.01 -1.48 6.61
C PHE A 125 2.07 -0.92 7.57
N SER A 126 2.90 -1.80 8.09
CA SER A 126 3.96 -1.47 9.05
C SER A 126 5.32 -1.76 8.45
N ASN A 127 6.16 -0.73 8.34
CA ASN A 127 7.50 -0.78 7.72
C ASN A 127 7.48 -1.23 6.25
N ASN A 128 6.36 -1.04 5.57
CA ASN A 128 6.26 -1.22 4.12
C ASN A 128 6.69 0.08 3.42
N ILE A 129 7.43 -0.06 2.34
CA ILE A 129 8.02 1.11 1.64
C ILE A 129 7.25 1.48 0.41
N ASN A 130 6.57 0.54 -0.22
CA ASN A 130 5.70 0.87 -1.32
C ASN A 130 4.34 0.23 -1.10
N VAL A 131 3.31 1.04 -0.91
CA VAL A 131 1.92 0.59 -0.79
C VAL A 131 1.16 1.11 -1.98
N ILE A 132 0.60 0.21 -2.79
CA ILE A 132 -0.11 0.53 -4.02
C ILE A 132 -1.55 0.02 -3.94
N LEU A 133 -2.51 0.91 -4.09
CA LEU A 133 -3.94 0.60 -4.15
C LEU A 133 -4.47 1.13 -5.49
N GLU A 134 -4.88 0.23 -6.38
CA GLU A 134 -5.27 0.58 -7.76
C GLU A 134 -6.62 -0.02 -8.16
N ASN A 135 -7.51 0.80 -8.70
CA ASN A 135 -8.84 0.39 -9.17
C ASN A 135 -9.56 -0.50 -8.14
N ALA A 136 -9.65 0.00 -6.91
CA ALA A 136 -10.15 -0.73 -5.75
C ALA A 136 -11.34 -0.01 -5.10
N ILE A 137 -12.18 -0.76 -4.38
CA ILE A 137 -13.15 -0.19 -3.44
C ILE A 137 -12.73 -0.63 -2.04
N ILE A 138 -12.58 0.33 -1.12
CA ILE A 138 -12.16 0.03 0.24
C ILE A 138 -13.25 0.54 1.17
N ASN A 139 -13.87 -0.38 1.89
CA ASN A 139 -14.90 -0.14 2.87
C ASN A 139 -14.30 -0.47 4.23
N GLY A 140 -13.80 0.52 4.97
CA GLY A 140 -12.99 0.24 6.14
C GLY A 140 -12.18 1.43 6.65
N SER A 141 -11.00 1.11 7.18
CA SER A 141 -9.95 2.09 7.53
C SER A 141 -8.58 1.62 7.03
N ILE A 142 -7.64 2.55 6.89
CA ILE A 142 -6.27 2.26 6.44
C ILE A 142 -5.28 2.95 7.37
N ASP A 143 -4.32 2.22 7.92
CA ASP A 143 -3.19 2.79 8.65
C ASP A 143 -1.87 2.41 7.99
N ILE A 144 -1.11 3.41 7.58
CA ILE A 144 0.26 3.26 7.11
C ILE A 144 1.15 3.91 8.15
N ASN A 145 1.93 3.11 8.86
CA ASN A 145 2.79 3.58 9.93
C ASN A 145 4.25 3.18 9.75
N LYS A 146 5.12 4.06 10.26
CA LYS A 146 6.51 3.75 10.55
C LYS A 146 6.57 3.18 11.96
N ASP A 147 7.13 1.98 12.12
CA ASP A 147 7.43 1.48 13.46
C ASP A 147 8.54 2.37 14.06
N GLN A 148 8.26 2.97 15.21
CA GLN A 148 9.17 3.94 15.84
C GLN A 148 10.42 3.29 16.46
N GLN A 149 10.51 1.96 16.45
CA GLN A 149 11.70 1.27 16.96
C GLN A 149 12.92 1.44 16.05
N ASP A 150 12.74 1.68 14.75
CA ASP A 150 13.82 1.96 13.81
C ASP A 150 14.10 3.46 13.69
N LYS A 151 14.67 4.03 14.76
CA LYS A 151 15.02 5.46 14.88
C LYS A 151 16.14 5.95 13.95
N GLY A 152 16.59 5.13 12.99
CA GLY A 152 17.76 5.43 12.14
C GLY A 152 17.56 5.25 10.65
N SER A 153 16.46 4.64 10.20
CA SER A 153 16.24 4.41 8.77
C SER A 153 15.34 5.51 8.19
N ASN A 154 15.90 6.27 7.25
CA ASN A 154 15.12 7.06 6.29
C ASN A 154 14.42 6.08 5.35
N LEU A 155 13.21 5.66 5.72
CA LEU A 155 12.34 4.87 4.87
C LEU A 155 11.72 5.82 3.84
N ASP A 156 12.13 5.74 2.57
CA ASP A 156 11.45 6.45 1.47
C ASP A 156 10.09 5.79 1.17
N THR A 157 9.20 5.79 2.16
CA THR A 157 7.87 5.21 2.06
C THR A 157 7.09 5.96 1.00
N LYS A 158 6.47 5.20 0.09
CA LYS A 158 5.64 5.65 -1.02
C LYS A 158 4.28 5.01 -0.90
N VAL A 159 3.26 5.84 -1.07
CA VAL A 159 1.87 5.40 -1.05
C VAL A 159 1.22 5.90 -2.32
N THR A 160 0.71 4.98 -3.13
CA THR A 160 -0.01 5.29 -4.36
C THR A 160 -1.44 4.81 -4.25
N MET A 161 -2.40 5.72 -4.41
CA MET A 161 -3.82 5.43 -4.48
C MET A 161 -4.38 5.96 -5.79
N LYS A 162 -4.81 5.07 -6.68
CA LYS A 162 -5.30 5.44 -8.00
C LYS A 162 -6.62 4.76 -8.33
N GLU A 163 -7.58 5.52 -8.86
CA GLU A 163 -8.89 4.99 -9.26
C GLU A 163 -9.61 4.27 -8.10
N ILE A 164 -9.37 4.71 -6.86
CA ILE A 164 -9.96 4.09 -5.68
C ILE A 164 -11.28 4.75 -5.31
N THR A 165 -12.19 3.96 -4.74
CA THR A 165 -13.34 4.47 -4.00
C THR A 165 -13.21 4.03 -2.55
N PHE A 166 -12.93 4.97 -1.66
CA PHE A 166 -12.82 4.74 -0.24
C PHE A 166 -14.11 5.18 0.47
N ASN A 167 -14.67 4.28 1.27
CA ASN A 167 -15.80 4.53 2.15
C ASN A 167 -15.35 4.26 3.59
N GLY A 168 -15.34 5.29 4.42
CA GLY A 168 -15.02 5.15 5.83
C GLY A 168 -16.02 4.23 6.52
N LEU A 169 -15.54 3.11 7.05
CA LEU A 169 -16.29 2.22 7.94
C LEU A 169 -15.38 1.72 9.06
N THR A 170 -15.77 1.93 10.31
CA THR A 170 -15.07 1.38 11.50
C THR A 170 -16.04 1.41 12.70
N ASN A 171 -15.64 0.86 13.84
CA ASN A 171 -16.38 1.03 15.11
C ASN A 171 -15.84 2.16 16.02
N SER A 172 -14.57 2.58 15.87
CA SER A 172 -14.05 3.90 16.28
C SER A 172 -12.59 4.08 15.86
N LYS A 173 -12.27 5.20 15.21
CA LYS A 173 -10.90 5.69 14.99
C LYS A 173 -10.94 7.22 14.87
N VAL A 174 -9.80 7.86 15.14
CA VAL A 174 -9.68 9.31 14.96
C VAL A 174 -9.84 9.67 13.47
N ASN A 175 -9.09 8.99 12.59
CA ASN A 175 -9.10 9.24 11.15
C ASN A 175 -9.47 7.99 10.35
N CYS A 176 -10.04 8.16 9.14
CA CYS A 176 -10.35 7.04 8.26
C CYS A 176 -9.09 6.41 7.64
N LEU A 177 -8.18 7.28 7.17
CA LEU A 177 -6.88 6.90 6.63
C LEU A 177 -5.79 7.66 7.39
N ASN A 178 -4.82 6.94 7.93
CA ASN A 178 -3.56 7.52 8.40
C ASN A 178 -2.47 7.23 7.37
N LEU A 179 -1.92 8.29 6.76
CA LEU A 179 -0.94 8.22 5.69
C LEU A 179 0.41 8.82 6.12
N TYR A 180 1.47 8.20 5.62
CA TYR A 180 2.86 8.55 5.90
C TYR A 180 3.71 8.38 4.63
N GLY A 181 4.77 9.19 4.49
CA GLY A 181 5.70 9.11 3.36
C GLY A 181 5.32 9.98 2.16
N ASN A 182 5.88 9.67 1.00
CA ASN A 182 5.57 10.30 -0.29
C ASN A 182 4.25 9.74 -0.82
N VAL A 183 3.19 10.54 -0.78
CA VAL A 183 1.83 10.11 -1.11
C VAL A 183 1.40 10.67 -2.47
N VAL A 184 0.85 9.80 -3.32
CA VAL A 184 0.19 10.17 -4.58
C VAL A 184 -1.22 9.61 -4.59
N ILE A 185 -2.21 10.50 -4.72
CA ILE A 185 -3.62 10.17 -4.87
C ILE A 185 -4.11 10.72 -6.21
N ASP A 186 -4.70 9.87 -7.05
CA ASP A 186 -5.18 10.28 -8.38
C ASP A 186 -6.52 9.61 -8.74
N ASP A 187 -7.38 10.37 -9.41
CA ASP A 187 -8.70 9.91 -9.91
C ASP A 187 -9.50 9.10 -8.88
N SER A 188 -9.54 9.57 -7.63
CA SER A 188 -10.03 8.80 -6.50
C SER A 188 -11.18 9.49 -5.78
N LYS A 189 -12.03 8.70 -5.12
CA LYS A 189 -13.21 9.18 -4.39
C LYS A 189 -13.17 8.75 -2.94
N PHE A 190 -13.39 9.67 -2.01
CA PHE A 190 -13.30 9.43 -0.59
C PHE A 190 -14.56 9.93 0.12
N TYR A 191 -15.19 9.03 0.88
CA TYR A 191 -16.40 9.31 1.63
C TYR A 191 -16.13 9.10 3.12
N GLY A 192 -16.40 10.14 3.92
CA GLY A 192 -16.33 10.11 5.37
C GLY A 192 -17.45 9.30 6.00
N ASN A 193 -17.43 9.23 7.33
CA ASN A 193 -18.45 8.59 8.14
C ASN A 193 -18.41 9.15 9.57
N GLN A 194 -19.59 9.43 10.13
CA GLN A 194 -19.75 9.92 11.50
C GLN A 194 -19.10 9.05 12.60
N LEU A 195 -18.73 7.80 12.28
CA LEU A 195 -18.01 6.90 13.18
C LEU A 195 -16.52 7.24 13.35
N PHE A 196 -15.98 8.16 12.54
CA PHE A 196 -14.63 8.71 12.72
C PHE A 196 -14.69 10.10 13.34
N GLU A 197 -13.72 10.40 14.21
CA GLU A 197 -13.77 11.60 15.05
C GLU A 197 -13.30 12.88 14.35
N ASP A 198 -12.35 12.76 13.42
CA ASP A 198 -11.64 13.90 12.84
C ASP A 198 -11.70 13.87 11.31
N SER A 199 -10.73 13.23 10.64
CA SER A 199 -10.54 13.41 9.20
C SER A 199 -10.74 12.15 8.37
N ILE A 200 -11.12 12.30 7.10
CA ILE A 200 -11.05 11.19 6.14
C ILE A 200 -9.59 10.81 5.93
N ILE A 201 -8.74 11.76 5.58
CA ILE A 201 -7.30 11.54 5.44
C ILE A 201 -6.57 12.37 6.48
N TYR A 202 -5.76 11.72 7.30
CA TYR A 202 -4.70 12.34 8.06
C TYR A 202 -3.34 12.01 7.44
N TYR A 203 -2.58 13.04 7.09
CA TYR A 203 -1.26 12.92 6.49
C TYR A 203 -0.19 13.50 7.41
N ASN A 204 0.88 12.75 7.67
CA ASN A 204 2.07 13.24 8.36
C ASN A 204 3.32 13.08 7.47
N GLY A 205 3.92 14.22 7.09
CA GLY A 205 5.08 14.27 6.22
C GLY A 205 6.45 14.36 6.93
N GLU A 206 6.50 14.49 8.27
CA GLU A 206 7.73 14.59 9.07
C GLU A 206 8.79 15.57 8.51
N SER A 207 8.34 16.69 7.96
CA SER A 207 9.12 17.73 7.26
C SER A 207 10.00 17.23 6.11
N SER A 208 9.77 15.99 5.65
CA SER A 208 10.65 15.29 4.71
C SER A 208 9.91 14.75 3.49
N TYR A 209 8.60 14.54 3.60
CA TYR A 209 7.79 13.93 2.56
C TYR A 209 6.73 14.86 2.00
N SER A 210 6.27 14.51 0.81
CA SER A 210 5.28 15.27 0.05
C SER A 210 3.99 14.48 -0.16
N ILE A 211 2.90 15.22 -0.36
CA ILE A 211 1.63 14.66 -0.80
C ILE A 211 1.16 15.36 -2.07
N LYS A 212 0.75 14.58 -3.06
CA LYS A 212 0.13 15.04 -4.29
C LYS A 212 -1.24 14.40 -4.47
N ILE A 213 -2.27 15.23 -4.72
CA ILE A 213 -3.65 14.80 -4.92
C ILE A 213 -4.17 15.44 -6.22
N SER A 214 -4.63 14.61 -7.14
CA SER A 214 -5.15 15.06 -8.43
C SER A 214 -6.50 14.44 -8.78
N ASN A 215 -7.35 15.21 -9.46
CA ASN A 215 -8.61 14.74 -10.06
C ASN A 215 -9.50 13.95 -9.09
N SER A 216 -9.51 14.30 -7.80
CA SER A 216 -10.13 13.49 -6.76
C SER A 216 -11.33 14.17 -6.11
N TYR A 217 -12.24 13.38 -5.55
CA TYR A 217 -13.46 13.86 -4.91
C TYR A 217 -13.49 13.43 -3.43
N PHE A 218 -13.81 14.37 -2.55
CA PHE A 218 -13.90 14.16 -1.11
C PHE A 218 -15.27 14.62 -0.61
N ASN A 219 -15.93 13.76 0.18
CA ASN A 219 -17.17 14.10 0.85
C ASN A 219 -17.09 13.78 2.34
N GLY A 220 -17.04 14.81 3.18
CA GLY A 220 -16.93 14.66 4.63
C GLY A 220 -18.20 14.22 5.33
N MET A 221 -19.32 14.08 4.61
CA MET A 221 -20.63 13.70 5.16
C MET A 221 -21.09 14.61 6.33
N TYR A 222 -20.64 15.87 6.32
CA TYR A 222 -20.82 16.89 7.38
C TYR A 222 -20.21 16.52 8.75
N SER A 223 -19.57 15.37 8.88
CA SER A 223 -18.99 14.88 10.13
C SER A 223 -17.47 14.97 10.16
N ASN A 224 -16.80 14.76 9.02
CA ASN A 224 -15.35 14.64 8.98
C ASN A 224 -14.68 15.79 8.24
N ASN A 225 -13.54 16.24 8.76
CA ASN A 225 -12.59 17.02 7.99
C ASN A 225 -12.19 16.18 6.78
N CYS A 226 -12.17 16.73 5.57
CA CYS A 226 -11.83 15.90 4.41
C CYS A 226 -10.35 15.50 4.42
N ILE A 227 -9.46 16.43 4.77
CA ILE A 227 -8.03 16.18 4.88
C ILE A 227 -7.48 16.98 6.07
N SER A 228 -6.67 16.33 6.90
CA SER A 228 -5.82 16.93 7.93
C SER A 228 -4.36 16.62 7.57
N MET A 229 -3.48 17.62 7.60
CA MET A 229 -2.08 17.48 7.18
C MET A 229 -1.15 18.07 8.23
N LYS A 230 -0.02 17.38 8.46
CA LYS A 230 1.03 17.77 9.39
C LYS A 230 2.40 17.62 8.72
N ASP A 231 3.25 18.64 8.90
CA ASP A 231 4.67 18.63 8.57
C ASP A 231 5.01 18.10 7.15
N GLY A 232 4.26 18.50 6.11
CA GLY A 232 4.61 18.16 4.71
C GLY A 232 5.68 19.11 4.16
N ILE A 233 6.70 18.59 3.44
CA ILE A 233 7.67 19.44 2.73
C ILE A 233 7.04 20.12 1.50
N SER A 234 6.07 19.45 0.89
CA SER A 234 5.31 19.95 -0.25
C SER A 234 3.93 19.31 -0.30
N VAL A 235 2.94 20.12 -0.66
CA VAL A 235 1.54 19.72 -0.85
C VAL A 235 1.07 20.27 -2.19
N ASP A 236 0.65 19.38 -3.09
CA ASP A 236 0.06 19.73 -4.39
C ASP A 236 -1.33 19.10 -4.49
N ILE A 237 -2.39 19.92 -4.43
CA ILE A 237 -3.76 19.47 -4.60
C ILE A 237 -4.33 20.19 -5.82
N ASN A 238 -4.61 19.46 -6.89
CA ASN A 238 -5.11 20.03 -8.13
C ASN A 238 -6.37 19.30 -8.63
N LEU A 239 -7.22 20.04 -9.34
CA LEU A 239 -8.42 19.52 -10.01
C LEU A 239 -9.32 18.63 -9.13
N SER A 240 -9.34 18.90 -7.82
CA SER A 240 -10.05 18.08 -6.84
C SER A 240 -11.24 18.83 -6.24
N VAL A 241 -12.28 18.10 -5.85
CA VAL A 241 -13.54 18.64 -5.33
C VAL A 241 -13.73 18.18 -3.89
N PHE A 242 -14.11 19.12 -3.02
CA PHE A 242 -14.35 18.89 -1.60
C PHE A 242 -15.77 19.34 -1.26
N GLU A 243 -16.58 18.44 -0.72
CA GLU A 243 -17.97 18.69 -0.35
C GLU A 243 -18.24 18.23 1.09
N ASN A 244 -19.12 18.94 1.79
CA ASN A 244 -19.62 18.56 3.12
C ASN A 244 -18.51 18.20 4.12
N CYS A 245 -17.33 18.81 4.02
CA CYS A 245 -16.27 18.63 4.99
C CYS A 245 -16.66 19.36 6.28
N SER A 246 -16.48 18.72 7.43
CA SER A 246 -16.54 19.47 8.69
C SER A 246 -15.34 20.41 8.78
N GLY A 247 -15.50 21.48 9.55
CA GLY A 247 -14.43 22.43 9.88
C GLY A 247 -14.24 22.40 11.38
N ASN A 248 -13.73 21.31 11.92
CA ASN A 248 -13.57 21.18 13.37
C ASN A 248 -12.28 21.91 13.80
N SER A 249 -12.37 23.22 14.03
CA SER A 249 -11.33 23.96 14.74
C SER A 249 -11.51 23.72 16.24
N LYS A 250 -10.88 22.67 16.80
CA LYS A 250 -10.64 22.66 18.25
C LYS A 250 -9.65 23.79 18.51
N SER A 251 -10.14 24.96 18.90
CA SER A 251 -9.32 26.03 19.44
C SER A 251 -8.53 25.46 20.61
N GLU A 252 -7.21 25.51 20.57
CA GLU A 252 -6.37 25.32 21.75
C GLU A 252 -6.85 26.34 22.80
N GLN A 253 -7.58 25.86 23.81
CA GLN A 253 -7.83 26.65 25.00
C GLN A 253 -6.51 26.67 25.77
N ASN A 254 -5.73 27.74 25.56
CA ASN A 254 -4.65 28.11 26.46
C ASN A 254 -5.27 28.32 27.84
N PHE A 255 -5.03 27.37 28.74
CA PHE A 255 -5.26 27.58 30.17
C PHE A 255 -4.13 28.47 30.68
N ASP A 256 -4.32 29.78 30.57
CA ASP A 256 -3.65 30.74 31.45
C ASP A 256 -4.50 30.87 32.72
N GLY A 257 -4.02 30.26 33.80
CA GLY A 257 -4.57 30.35 35.16
C GLY A 257 -3.51 29.99 36.18
#